data_AF-A0A524KZ94-F1
#
_entry.id   AF-A0A524KZ94-F1
#
_cell.length_a   1.000
_cell.length_b   1.000
_cell.length_c   1.000
_cell.angle_alpha   90.00
_cell.angle_beta   90.00
_cell.angle_gamma   90.00
#
_symmetry.space_group_name_H-M   'P 1'
#
loop_
_entity.id
_entity.type
_entity.pdbx_description
1 polymer ?
#
loop_
_entity_poly.entity_id
_entity_poly.type
_entity_poly.pdbx_seq_one_letter_code
_entity_poly.pdbx_strand_id
1 'polypeptide(L)'
;MMWCVPVPILRSSRRSGSTPLSRSPGAPIPRRSWDTITWIVPSTGCSRWPMRRPTGQRPGWMNGCTGAKTARPISITTRRNSVWGCSIVFGPRPSTPRRQTMGPPSPRPGMKTGKRGQWALPWKRWKKRWKRGGCSMSKRYTLNELLIITCAKEINDHENVILGVGLPTTAGAMAKALYAPHATLMMESGIIDFEPLVPPNHIADAHSCRGFSYATDLFSAFTMTYRGFVDVCFLGVGQIDKYGNLNTTCIGDYYKPTLRLPGPGGAADFISYAQRTVLTMLGGEFVEKLEYRTSPGYLEGGDSREKTGLFPKGSGPSMLLTTKGVFRFDPETKELYLAQIHPGVTVENIKKDIPWDLKVSPELFQTEAPTDREIDFVRHFAPAASMGR
;
A
#
# COMPACT_ATOMS: atom_id res chain seq x y z
N MET A 1 5.75 1.40 21.57
CA MET A 1 4.54 2.24 21.43
C MET A 1 4.89 3.63 21.90
N MET A 2 4.84 4.61 21.01
CA MET A 2 5.10 6.01 21.35
C MET A 2 4.01 6.83 20.68
N TRP A 3 3.05 7.25 21.50
CA TRP A 3 2.06 8.27 21.16
C TRP A 3 2.75 9.63 21.29
N CYS A 4 2.70 10.47 20.25
CA CYS A 4 3.11 11.86 20.38
C CYS A 4 1.97 12.70 20.98
N VAL A 5 2.26 13.28 22.15
CA VAL A 5 1.46 14.25 22.92
C VAL A 5 1.53 15.64 22.26
N PRO A 6 0.49 16.50 22.36
CA PRO A 6 0.44 17.79 21.66
C PRO A 6 1.25 18.89 22.36
N VAL A 7 1.79 19.83 21.58
CA VAL A 7 2.44 21.08 22.05
C VAL A 7 1.43 22.23 21.98
N PRO A 8 1.36 23.16 22.95
CA PRO A 8 0.36 24.22 22.98
C PRO A 8 0.69 25.35 22.00
N ILE A 9 -0.33 25.81 21.27
CA ILE A 9 -0.25 26.98 20.39
C ILE A 9 -0.40 28.25 21.24
N LEU A 10 0.60 29.12 21.17
CA LEU A 10 0.60 30.49 21.66
C LEU A 10 -0.52 31.31 20.98
N ARG A 11 -1.40 31.90 21.79
CA ARG A 11 -2.33 32.95 21.37
C ARG A 11 -1.55 34.17 20.89
N SER A 12 -1.75 34.57 19.64
CA SER A 12 -1.51 35.96 19.22
C SER A 12 -2.86 36.65 18.97
N SER A 13 -2.91 37.91 19.36
CA SER A 13 -4.09 38.76 19.43
C SER A 13 -4.12 39.76 18.28
N ARG A 14 -5.31 40.35 18.07
CA ARG A 14 -5.65 41.50 17.19
C ARG A 14 -5.88 41.13 15.72
N ARG A 15 -6.84 41.73 15.00
CA ARG A 15 -7.81 42.80 15.26
C ARG A 15 -8.93 42.67 14.22
N SER A 16 -10.13 43.06 14.62
CA SER A 16 -11.32 43.26 13.80
C SER A 16 -11.15 44.40 12.79
N GLY A 17 -11.81 44.26 11.64
CA GLY A 17 -11.97 45.30 10.63
C GLY A 17 -12.88 44.83 9.49
N SER A 18 -14.17 45.15 9.60
CA SER A 18 -15.18 45.22 8.52
C SER A 18 -14.72 46.28 7.47
N THR A 19 -15.01 46.18 6.17
CA THR A 19 -16.33 46.35 5.50
C THR A 19 -16.31 45.80 4.06
N PRO A 20 -17.48 45.61 3.40
CA PRO A 20 -17.63 44.89 2.13
C PRO A 20 -17.54 45.81 0.90
N LEU A 21 -17.08 45.26 -0.23
CA LEU A 21 -17.17 45.91 -1.54
C LEU A 21 -18.02 45.08 -2.50
N SER A 22 -19.03 45.76 -3.04
CA SER A 22 -20.09 45.32 -3.94
C SER A 22 -19.57 44.90 -5.31
N ARG A 23 -20.28 43.95 -5.93
CA ARG A 23 -20.11 43.55 -7.33
C ARG A 23 -20.92 44.48 -8.25
N SER A 24 -20.36 44.78 -9.42
CA SER A 24 -21.13 45.12 -10.63
C SER A 24 -20.46 44.45 -11.85
N PRO A 25 -21.23 44.02 -12.86
CA PRO A 25 -20.78 43.10 -13.90
C PRO A 25 -20.30 43.83 -15.16
N GLY A 26 -19.32 43.25 -15.87
CA GLY A 26 -18.97 43.64 -17.23
C GLY A 26 -17.55 44.19 -17.40
N ALA A 27 -16.57 43.29 -17.53
CA ALA A 27 -15.31 43.57 -18.22
C ALA A 27 -14.72 42.24 -18.76
N PRO A 28 -14.16 42.22 -19.99
CA PRO A 28 -13.72 40.99 -20.64
C PRO A 28 -12.48 40.39 -19.97
N ILE A 29 -12.47 39.07 -19.86
CA ILE A 29 -11.40 38.26 -19.25
C ILE A 29 -10.17 38.27 -20.18
N PRO A 30 -8.97 38.71 -19.75
CA PRO A 30 -7.77 38.53 -20.54
C PRO A 30 -7.28 37.07 -20.40
N ARG A 31 -7.05 36.42 -21.54
CA ARG A 31 -6.35 35.11 -21.60
C ARG A 31 -4.95 35.27 -21.04
N ARG A 32 -4.66 34.66 -19.88
CA ARG A 32 -3.29 34.54 -19.37
C ARG A 32 -2.57 33.39 -20.06
N SER A 33 -1.45 33.73 -20.69
CA SER A 33 -0.39 32.81 -21.09
C SER A 33 0.17 32.09 -19.86
N TRP A 34 0.44 30.80 -19.99
CA TRP A 34 1.17 30.03 -18.99
C TRP A 34 2.66 30.33 -19.12
N ASP A 35 3.14 31.33 -18.39
CA ASP A 35 4.57 31.57 -18.22
C ASP A 35 5.12 30.66 -17.10
N THR A 36 5.97 29.73 -17.50
CA THR A 36 7.08 29.10 -16.76
C THR A 36 7.04 29.15 -15.23
N ILE A 37 6.61 28.07 -14.58
CA ILE A 37 6.88 27.84 -13.16
C ILE A 37 8.34 27.41 -13.01
N THR A 38 9.15 28.27 -12.41
CA THR A 38 10.54 27.96 -12.05
C THR A 38 10.54 27.33 -10.65
N TRP A 39 10.97 26.09 -10.52
CA TRP A 39 11.20 25.46 -9.23
C TRP A 39 12.50 26.00 -8.63
N ILE A 40 12.40 26.79 -7.56
CA ILE A 40 13.54 27.08 -6.68
C ILE A 40 13.67 25.90 -5.73
N VAL A 41 14.75 25.12 -5.87
CA VAL A 41 15.17 24.11 -4.90
C VAL A 41 15.85 24.87 -3.74
N PRO A 42 15.33 24.83 -2.50
CA PRO A 42 16.08 25.33 -1.37
C PRO A 42 17.23 24.37 -1.09
N SER A 43 18.48 24.82 -1.25
CA SER A 43 19.63 24.13 -0.68
C SER A 43 19.45 24.09 0.84
N THR A 44 19.39 22.89 1.42
CA THR A 44 19.39 22.70 2.88
C THR A 44 20.69 23.23 3.47
N GLY A 45 20.65 24.46 3.96
CA GLY A 45 21.64 25.00 4.87
C GLY A 45 21.57 24.25 6.20
N CYS A 46 22.68 23.67 6.61
CA CYS A 46 22.84 22.97 7.88
C CYS A 46 22.74 23.99 9.02
N SER A 47 21.60 24.05 9.71
CA SER A 47 21.39 24.86 10.91
C SER A 47 22.04 24.18 12.12
N ARG A 48 23.20 24.69 12.53
CA ARG A 48 23.87 24.33 13.80
C ARG A 48 23.06 24.86 14.98
N TRP A 49 22.62 23.96 15.86
CA TRP A 49 22.22 24.29 17.22
C TRP A 49 23.46 24.40 18.13
N PRO A 50 23.51 25.34 19.10
CA PRO A 50 24.68 25.53 19.94
C PRO A 50 24.74 24.48 21.05
N MET A 51 25.66 23.51 20.95
CA MET A 51 26.14 22.77 22.12
C MET A 51 27.19 23.62 22.83
N ARG A 52 26.90 24.03 24.08
CA ARG A 52 27.92 24.48 25.02
C ARG A 52 28.87 23.31 25.29
N ARG A 53 30.18 23.49 25.08
CA ARG A 53 31.23 22.64 25.65
C ARG A 53 32.08 23.44 26.64
N PRO A 54 32.61 22.78 27.70
CA PRO A 54 33.41 23.43 28.71
C PRO A 54 34.77 23.89 28.16
N THR A 55 35.27 24.95 28.78
CA THR A 55 36.54 25.63 28.53
C THR A 55 37.77 24.72 28.63
N GLY A 56 38.74 24.94 27.74
CA GLY A 56 40.14 24.61 27.98
C GLY A 56 40.83 23.89 26.82
N GLN A 57 41.51 24.67 25.97
CA GLN A 57 42.79 24.39 25.28
C GLN A 57 42.83 25.07 23.89
N ARG A 58 43.92 25.80 23.65
CA ARG A 58 44.18 26.63 22.46
C ARG A 58 44.42 25.77 21.21
N PRO A 59 44.01 26.19 20.01
CA PRO A 59 44.61 25.70 18.77
C PRO A 59 45.57 26.74 18.16
N GLY A 60 46.73 26.25 17.75
CA GLY A 60 47.73 26.99 16.99
C GLY A 60 47.29 27.29 15.55
N TRP A 61 47.98 28.26 14.98
CA TRP A 61 47.82 28.76 13.62
C TRP A 61 48.42 27.79 12.60
N MET A 62 47.76 27.62 11.45
CA MET A 62 48.42 27.38 10.16
C MET A 62 47.69 28.13 9.04
N ASN A 63 48.50 28.79 8.21
CA ASN A 63 48.15 29.68 7.10
C ASN A 63 47.94 28.93 5.77
N GLY A 64 47.20 29.58 4.85
CA GLY A 64 47.27 29.40 3.38
C GLY A 64 46.17 28.51 2.81
N CYS A 65 45.46 28.84 1.72
CA CYS A 65 45.69 29.81 0.66
C CYS A 65 44.36 30.36 0.12
N THR A 66 44.42 31.62 -0.31
CA THR A 66 43.40 32.39 -1.03
C THR A 66 43.24 31.90 -2.47
N GLY A 67 42.00 31.85 -2.96
CA GLY A 67 41.69 31.50 -4.34
C GLY A 67 40.22 31.72 -4.68
N ALA A 68 39.81 32.98 -4.80
CA ALA A 68 38.50 33.33 -5.35
C ALA A 68 38.51 33.06 -6.86
N LYS A 69 37.63 32.16 -7.34
CA LYS A 69 37.27 32.05 -8.77
C LYS A 69 35.80 32.41 -8.92
N THR A 70 35.59 33.50 -9.65
CA THR A 70 34.30 34.00 -10.14
C THR A 70 33.66 32.98 -11.09
N ALA A 71 32.41 32.60 -10.82
CA ALA A 71 31.61 31.79 -11.73
C ALA A 71 30.98 32.67 -12.81
N ARG A 72 31.23 32.36 -14.09
CA ARG A 72 30.53 32.97 -15.24
C ARG A 72 29.22 32.19 -15.49
N PRO A 73 28.10 32.87 -15.82
CA PRO A 73 26.87 32.17 -16.19
C PRO A 73 26.97 31.58 -17.60
N ILE A 74 26.57 30.31 -17.73
CA ILE A 74 26.35 29.64 -19.03
C ILE A 74 24.94 30.04 -19.49
N SER A 75 24.85 30.69 -20.65
CA SER A 75 23.58 30.95 -21.33
C SER A 75 23.23 29.77 -22.23
N ILE A 76 22.04 29.19 -22.05
CA ILE A 76 21.45 28.24 -22.99
C ILE A 76 20.34 28.99 -23.72
N THR A 77 20.57 29.28 -25.00
CA THR A 77 19.57 29.81 -25.92
C THR A 77 18.82 28.65 -26.56
N THR A 78 17.53 28.51 -26.26
CA THR A 78 16.64 27.60 -27.00
C THR A 78 16.22 28.25 -28.31
N ARG A 79 16.76 27.77 -29.43
CA ARG A 79 16.29 28.14 -30.78
C ARG A 79 15.00 27.39 -31.11
N ARG A 80 14.04 28.15 -31.66
CA ARG A 80 12.74 27.68 -32.19
C ARG A 80 12.89 26.56 -33.22
N ASN A 81 11.96 25.61 -33.14
CA ASN A 81 11.70 24.55 -34.11
C ASN A 81 11.62 25.06 -35.54
N SER A 82 12.37 24.44 -36.44
CA SER A 82 12.06 24.36 -37.87
C SER A 82 11.77 22.90 -38.23
N VAL A 83 10.64 22.72 -38.90
CA VAL A 83 10.12 21.46 -39.43
C VAL A 83 11.08 20.93 -40.51
N TRP A 84 11.61 19.74 -40.31
CA TRP A 84 12.17 18.91 -41.38
C TRP A 84 11.69 17.47 -41.19
N GLY A 85 10.86 17.02 -42.13
CA GLY A 85 10.45 15.63 -42.23
C GLY A 85 11.65 14.76 -42.58
N CYS A 86 11.76 13.63 -41.87
CA CYS A 86 12.73 12.60 -42.20
C CYS A 86 11.97 11.31 -42.49
N SER A 87 11.79 11.03 -43.78
CA SER A 87 11.34 9.74 -44.28
C SER A 87 12.42 8.69 -43.98
N ILE A 88 12.09 7.70 -43.15
CA ILE A 88 12.99 6.57 -42.91
C ILE A 88 12.71 5.51 -43.99
N VAL A 89 13.69 5.34 -44.87
CA VAL A 89 13.77 4.24 -45.84
C VAL A 89 14.27 2.99 -45.11
N PHE A 90 13.53 1.88 -45.19
CA PHE A 90 13.97 0.59 -44.67
C PHE A 90 15.04 -0.03 -45.60
N GLY A 91 16.30 -0.02 -45.16
CA GLY A 91 17.37 -0.85 -45.74
C GLY A 91 17.27 -2.32 -45.28
N PRO A 92 17.89 -3.28 -45.99
CA PRO A 92 17.79 -4.70 -45.68
C PRO A 92 18.52 -5.05 -44.37
N ARG A 93 17.96 -6.03 -43.63
CA ARG A 93 18.44 -6.49 -42.32
C ARG A 93 19.88 -7.02 -42.39
N PRO A 94 20.78 -6.65 -41.46
CA PRO A 94 22.06 -7.32 -41.32
C PRO A 94 21.88 -8.71 -40.70
N SER A 95 22.61 -9.68 -41.24
CA SER A 95 22.67 -11.07 -40.75
C SER A 95 23.23 -11.15 -39.33
N THR A 96 22.56 -11.92 -38.47
CA THR A 96 22.96 -12.25 -37.09
C THR A 96 24.34 -12.95 -37.05
N PRO A 97 25.30 -12.51 -36.21
CA PRO A 97 26.50 -13.31 -35.96
C PRO A 97 26.15 -14.51 -35.07
N ARG A 98 26.65 -15.69 -35.44
CA ARG A 98 26.62 -16.91 -34.60
C ARG A 98 27.20 -16.62 -33.22
N ARG A 99 26.43 -16.91 -32.17
CA ARG A 99 26.85 -16.85 -30.77
C ARG A 99 27.95 -17.90 -30.53
N GLN A 100 29.16 -17.46 -30.21
CA GLN A 100 30.18 -18.35 -29.65
C GLN A 100 29.74 -18.78 -28.24
N THR A 101 29.61 -20.09 -28.02
CA THR A 101 29.39 -20.67 -26.70
C THR A 101 30.69 -20.61 -25.91
N MET A 102 30.78 -19.68 -24.96
CA MET A 102 31.84 -19.67 -23.94
C MET A 102 31.51 -20.79 -22.93
N GLY A 103 32.36 -21.82 -22.88
CA GLY A 103 32.32 -22.82 -21.81
C GLY A 103 32.65 -22.20 -20.45
N PRO A 104 32.25 -22.82 -19.33
CA PRO A 104 32.53 -22.30 -18.00
C PRO A 104 34.04 -22.22 -17.75
N PRO A 105 34.53 -21.21 -17.00
CA PRO A 105 35.95 -21.07 -16.73
C PRO A 105 36.45 -22.21 -15.84
N SER A 106 37.62 -22.75 -16.18
CA SER A 106 38.35 -23.71 -15.36
C SER A 106 38.78 -23.09 -14.02
N PRO A 107 38.64 -23.79 -12.87
CA PRO A 107 39.06 -23.27 -11.58
C PRO A 107 40.59 -23.17 -11.49
N ARG A 108 41.09 -22.07 -10.92
CA ARG A 108 42.53 -21.88 -10.64
C ARG A 108 43.01 -22.87 -9.56
N PRO A 109 44.24 -23.42 -9.66
CA PRO A 109 44.78 -24.30 -8.63
C PRO A 109 45.20 -23.48 -7.40
N GLY A 110 44.77 -23.89 -6.20
CA GLY A 110 45.35 -23.34 -4.95
C GLY A 110 44.42 -23.02 -3.79
N MET A 111 43.12 -23.33 -3.83
CA MET A 111 42.23 -23.17 -2.67
C MET A 111 41.84 -24.53 -2.07
N LYS A 112 42.35 -24.80 -0.86
CA LYS A 112 41.97 -25.96 -0.05
C LYS A 112 40.45 -25.97 0.16
N THR A 113 39.82 -27.09 -0.16
CA THR A 113 38.39 -27.34 0.01
C THR A 113 38.05 -27.46 1.50
N GLY A 114 37.81 -26.32 2.16
CA GLY A 114 37.04 -26.28 3.39
C GLY A 114 35.61 -26.70 3.10
N LYS A 115 35.05 -27.60 3.91
CA LYS A 115 33.69 -28.15 3.81
C LYS A 115 32.70 -27.06 3.39
N ARG A 116 32.16 -27.15 2.17
CA ARG A 116 31.02 -26.35 1.71
C ARG A 116 29.84 -26.67 2.62
N GLY A 117 29.65 -25.85 3.66
CA GLY A 117 28.35 -25.71 4.28
C GLY A 117 27.40 -25.21 3.21
N GLN A 118 26.47 -26.05 2.79
CA GLN A 118 25.26 -25.59 2.11
C GLN A 118 24.65 -24.53 3.01
N TRP A 119 24.48 -23.31 2.52
CA TRP A 119 23.50 -22.35 3.04
C TRP A 119 22.10 -22.88 2.71
N ALA A 120 21.77 -24.07 3.21
CA ALA A 120 20.44 -24.63 3.18
C ALA A 120 19.58 -23.69 4.00
N LEU A 121 18.80 -22.89 3.28
CA LEU A 121 17.81 -21.96 3.76
C LEU A 121 16.99 -22.57 4.93
N PRO A 122 16.62 -21.77 5.95
CA PRO A 122 15.90 -22.26 7.12
C PRO A 122 14.61 -23.04 6.79
N TRP A 123 13.97 -22.83 5.63
CA TRP A 123 12.71 -23.47 5.23
C TRP A 123 12.75 -25.01 5.23
N LYS A 124 13.90 -25.66 4.96
CA LYS A 124 13.99 -27.14 5.01
C LYS A 124 13.86 -27.71 6.42
N ARG A 125 14.15 -26.91 7.46
CA ARG A 125 13.96 -27.29 8.87
C ARG A 125 12.46 -27.33 9.25
N TRP A 126 11.61 -26.62 8.51
CA TRP A 126 10.17 -26.56 8.75
C TRP A 126 9.44 -27.84 8.36
N LYS A 127 9.81 -28.51 7.25
CA LYS A 127 9.14 -29.75 6.80
C LYS A 127 9.36 -30.95 7.73
N LYS A 128 10.45 -30.99 8.52
CA LYS A 128 10.83 -32.19 9.31
C LYS A 128 10.17 -32.30 10.69
N ARG A 129 9.55 -31.24 11.22
CA ARG A 129 9.00 -31.23 12.60
C ARG A 129 7.54 -31.70 12.73
N TRP A 130 6.83 -31.94 11.63
CA TRP A 130 5.36 -32.07 11.62
C TRP A 130 4.83 -33.47 11.27
N LYS A 131 5.60 -34.54 11.56
CA LYS A 131 5.22 -35.93 11.25
C LYS A 131 4.82 -36.79 12.46
N ARG A 132 4.33 -36.19 13.56
CA ARG A 132 3.78 -36.96 14.68
C ARG A 132 2.35 -36.51 14.97
N GLY A 133 1.41 -37.31 14.47
CA GLY A 133 -0.01 -37.20 14.78
C GLY A 133 -0.29 -37.73 16.18
N GLY A 134 -1.10 -36.96 16.89
CA GLY A 134 -1.85 -37.35 18.07
C GLY A 134 -3.18 -36.60 18.00
N CYS A 135 -4.27 -37.23 18.45
CA CYS A 135 -5.60 -36.63 18.51
C CYS A 135 -5.52 -35.39 19.43
N SER A 136 -5.35 -34.22 18.83
CA SER A 136 -5.12 -32.93 19.47
C SER A 136 -6.43 -32.18 19.48
N MET A 137 -6.93 -31.82 20.67
CA MET A 137 -7.94 -30.76 20.78
C MET A 137 -7.39 -29.53 20.05
N SER A 138 -8.11 -29.02 19.05
CA SER A 138 -7.68 -27.86 18.26
C SER A 138 -7.28 -26.72 19.18
N LYS A 139 -6.14 -26.08 18.91
CA LYS A 139 -5.64 -24.95 19.69
C LYS A 139 -6.70 -23.85 19.76
N ARG A 140 -6.86 -23.24 20.94
CA ARG A 140 -7.61 -21.99 21.06
C ARG A 140 -6.96 -20.93 20.21
N TYR A 141 -7.77 -20.11 19.55
CA TYR A 141 -7.34 -19.01 18.71
C TYR A 141 -7.99 -17.70 19.14
N THR A 142 -7.35 -16.59 18.78
CA THR A 142 -7.86 -15.23 18.98
C THR A 142 -8.64 -14.75 17.75
N LEU A 143 -9.45 -13.71 17.92
CA LEU A 143 -10.14 -13.08 16.79
C LEU A 143 -9.14 -12.60 15.73
N ASN A 144 -8.06 -11.93 16.12
CA ASN A 144 -7.04 -11.47 15.17
C ASN A 144 -6.42 -12.61 14.36
N GLU A 145 -6.16 -13.77 14.99
CA GLU A 145 -5.69 -14.96 14.27
C GLU A 145 -6.74 -15.40 13.23
N LEU A 146 -8.02 -15.49 13.60
CA LEU A 146 -9.11 -15.80 12.67
C LEU A 146 -9.17 -14.82 11.50
N LEU A 147 -9.08 -13.51 11.75
CA LEU A 147 -9.18 -12.48 10.72
C LEU A 147 -8.00 -12.53 9.72
N ILE A 148 -6.77 -12.69 10.22
CA ILE A 148 -5.56 -12.85 9.39
C ILE A 148 -5.71 -14.07 8.47
N ILE A 149 -6.13 -15.20 9.03
CA ILE A 149 -6.27 -16.48 8.32
C ILE A 149 -7.37 -16.39 7.27
N THR A 150 -8.49 -15.75 7.62
CA THR A 150 -9.61 -15.52 6.68
C THR A 150 -9.14 -14.69 5.48
N CYS A 151 -8.41 -13.60 5.71
CA CYS A 151 -7.82 -12.82 4.62
C CYS A 151 -6.77 -13.59 3.81
N ALA A 152 -5.96 -14.45 4.44
CA ALA A 152 -4.94 -15.22 3.74
C ALA A 152 -5.54 -16.20 2.73
N LYS A 153 -6.72 -16.76 3.04
CA LYS A 153 -7.48 -17.64 2.13
C LYS A 153 -8.07 -16.92 0.91
N GLU A 154 -8.10 -15.58 0.92
CA GLU A 154 -8.52 -14.79 -0.24
C GLU A 154 -7.42 -14.59 -1.28
N ILE A 155 -6.21 -15.12 -1.09
CA ILE A 155 -5.11 -15.02 -2.05
C ILE A 155 -4.99 -16.36 -2.78
N ASN A 156 -5.16 -16.34 -4.09
CA ASN A 156 -4.97 -17.50 -4.93
C ASN A 156 -3.51 -17.63 -5.35
N ASP A 157 -3.10 -18.86 -5.66
CA ASP A 157 -1.76 -19.09 -6.17
C ASP A 157 -1.55 -18.36 -7.51
N HIS A 158 -0.32 -17.89 -7.74
CA HIS A 158 0.09 -17.07 -8.90
C HIS A 158 -0.50 -15.66 -9.02
N GLU A 159 -1.30 -15.18 -8.06
CA GLU A 159 -1.78 -13.79 -8.09
C GLU A 159 -0.68 -12.78 -7.76
N ASN A 160 -0.75 -11.61 -8.41
CA ASN A 160 -0.02 -10.41 -8.05
C ASN A 160 -0.83 -9.63 -7.00
N VAL A 161 -0.29 -9.55 -5.79
CA VAL A 161 -1.02 -9.11 -4.60
C VAL A 161 -0.43 -7.80 -4.08
N ILE A 162 -1.21 -6.72 -4.13
CA ILE A 162 -0.84 -5.48 -3.44
C ILE A 162 -1.31 -5.53 -1.99
N LEU A 163 -0.40 -5.28 -1.06
CA LEU A 163 -0.64 -5.35 0.37
C LEU A 163 -0.35 -4.01 1.07
N GLY A 164 -1.20 -3.67 2.04
CA GLY A 164 -0.88 -2.68 3.07
C GLY A 164 -0.19 -3.30 4.29
N VAL A 165 0.12 -2.46 5.28
CA VAL A 165 0.77 -2.87 6.54
C VAL A 165 -0.24 -3.54 7.50
N GLY A 166 0.26 -4.40 8.40
CA GLY A 166 -0.54 -5.01 9.46
C GLY A 166 -1.18 -6.33 9.05
N LEU A 167 -2.51 -6.44 9.22
CA LEU A 167 -3.27 -7.66 8.89
C LEU A 167 -3.04 -8.08 7.43
N PRO A 168 -3.12 -7.21 6.40
CA PRO A 168 -2.88 -7.61 5.02
C PRO A 168 -1.51 -8.22 4.75
N THR A 169 -0.42 -7.60 5.22
CA THR A 169 0.92 -8.18 5.00
C THR A 169 1.08 -9.52 5.74
N THR A 170 0.50 -9.64 6.93
CA THR A 170 0.52 -10.91 7.67
C THR A 170 -0.25 -12.01 6.93
N ALA A 171 -1.42 -11.66 6.37
CA ALA A 171 -2.21 -12.55 5.53
C ALA A 171 -1.45 -12.96 4.25
N GLY A 172 -0.79 -12.01 3.58
CA GLY A 172 0.02 -12.30 2.38
C GLY A 172 1.22 -13.21 2.67
N ALA A 173 1.95 -12.97 3.76
CA ALA A 173 3.05 -13.82 4.19
C ALA A 173 2.56 -15.25 4.49
N MET A 174 1.42 -15.37 5.16
CA MET A 174 0.79 -16.65 5.46
C MET A 174 0.31 -17.36 4.20
N ALA A 175 -0.37 -16.65 3.30
CA ALA A 175 -0.84 -17.19 2.03
C ALA A 175 0.33 -17.77 1.24
N LYS A 176 1.41 -17.01 1.07
CA LYS A 176 2.61 -17.49 0.39
C LYS A 176 3.26 -18.70 1.07
N ALA A 177 3.20 -18.79 2.40
CA ALA A 177 3.76 -19.92 3.12
C ALA A 177 2.88 -21.20 3.07
N LEU A 178 1.56 -21.07 2.99
CA LEU A 178 0.62 -22.17 3.27
C LEU A 178 -0.35 -22.49 2.14
N TYR A 179 -0.80 -21.51 1.35
CA TYR A 179 -1.89 -21.67 0.37
C TYR A 179 -1.47 -21.39 -1.07
N ALA A 180 -0.66 -20.35 -1.28
CA ALA A 180 -0.36 -19.71 -2.56
C ALA A 180 1.16 -19.46 -2.73
N PRO A 181 2.00 -20.52 -2.79
CA PRO A 181 3.46 -20.40 -2.78
C PRO A 181 4.07 -19.60 -3.93
N HIS A 182 3.34 -19.39 -5.01
CA HIS A 182 3.74 -18.63 -6.19
C HIS A 182 3.06 -17.26 -6.28
N ALA A 183 2.33 -16.82 -5.25
CA ALA A 183 1.81 -15.46 -5.18
C ALA A 183 2.96 -14.43 -5.14
N THR A 184 2.82 -13.38 -5.94
CA THR A 184 3.76 -12.27 -6.02
C THR A 184 3.30 -11.16 -5.09
N LEU A 185 3.92 -11.05 -3.90
CA LEU A 185 3.57 -10.01 -2.93
C LEU A 185 4.23 -8.69 -3.30
N MET A 186 3.45 -7.61 -3.36
CA MET A 186 3.87 -6.30 -3.81
C MET A 186 3.49 -5.22 -2.79
N MET A 187 4.34 -4.21 -2.67
CA MET A 187 4.08 -2.99 -1.90
C MET A 187 4.01 -1.78 -2.83
N GLU A 188 3.18 -0.79 -2.50
CA GLU A 188 3.06 0.46 -3.28
C GLU A 188 4.37 1.27 -3.34
N SER A 189 5.29 1.01 -2.41
CA SER A 189 6.64 1.59 -2.40
C SER A 189 7.54 1.10 -3.54
N GLY A 190 7.14 0.02 -4.24
CA GLY A 190 7.90 -0.57 -5.34
C GLY A 190 8.73 -1.80 -4.98
N ILE A 191 8.52 -2.40 -3.80
CA ILE A 191 9.11 -3.71 -3.48
C ILE A 191 8.23 -4.82 -4.05
N ILE A 192 8.80 -5.64 -4.94
CA ILE A 192 8.10 -6.69 -5.70
C ILE A 192 8.60 -8.08 -5.31
N ASP A 193 7.65 -8.98 -5.12
CA ASP A 193 7.83 -10.40 -4.82
C ASP A 193 8.64 -10.65 -3.54
N PHE A 194 8.37 -9.89 -2.47
CA PHE A 194 9.07 -10.06 -1.21
C PHE A 194 8.55 -11.26 -0.40
N GLU A 195 9.44 -11.82 0.42
CA GLU A 195 9.13 -12.89 1.39
C GLU A 195 9.46 -12.35 2.79
N PRO A 196 8.51 -11.69 3.47
CA PRO A 196 8.81 -11.07 4.76
C PRO A 196 9.13 -12.15 5.79
N LEU A 197 10.16 -11.91 6.61
CA LEU A 197 10.50 -12.78 7.75
C LEU A 197 9.85 -12.31 9.06
N VAL A 198 9.47 -11.04 9.11
CA VAL A 198 8.75 -10.38 10.20
C VAL A 198 7.71 -9.43 9.60
N PRO A 199 6.64 -9.09 10.32
CA PRO A 199 5.67 -8.10 9.88
C PRO A 199 6.38 -6.75 9.64
N PRO A 200 6.32 -6.20 8.42
CA PRO A 200 6.81 -4.85 8.14
C PRO A 200 6.04 -3.81 8.97
N ASN A 201 6.72 -2.77 9.44
CA ASN A 201 6.08 -1.66 10.15
C ASN A 201 5.65 -0.52 9.20
N HIS A 202 6.12 -0.54 7.96
CA HIS A 202 5.87 0.47 6.95
C HIS A 202 5.85 -0.15 5.55
N ILE A 203 5.16 0.48 4.59
CA ILE A 203 5.11 0.02 3.18
C ILE A 203 6.50 0.00 2.51
N ALA A 204 7.43 0.80 3.00
CA ALA A 204 8.81 0.92 2.53
C ALA A 204 9.82 0.43 3.59
N ASP A 205 9.39 -0.48 4.47
CA ASP A 205 10.25 -1.06 5.49
C ASP A 205 11.39 -1.86 4.85
N ALA A 206 12.62 -1.65 5.30
CA ALA A 206 13.80 -2.36 4.81
C ALA A 206 13.73 -3.89 5.04
N HIS A 207 12.91 -4.34 5.99
CA HIS A 207 12.63 -5.77 6.18
C HIS A 207 11.93 -6.42 4.98
N SER A 208 11.27 -5.64 4.12
CA SER A 208 10.70 -6.10 2.85
C SER A 208 11.76 -6.29 1.76
N CYS A 209 12.97 -5.73 1.92
CA CYS A 209 14.08 -5.90 0.96
C CYS A 209 14.85 -7.22 1.13
N ARG A 210 14.30 -8.19 1.86
CA ARG A 210 14.89 -9.53 1.97
C ARG A 210 14.02 -10.53 1.21
N GLY A 211 14.64 -11.29 0.31
CA GLY A 211 13.93 -12.27 -0.52
C GLY A 211 13.05 -11.65 -1.60
N PHE A 212 13.14 -10.34 -1.84
CA PHE A 212 12.46 -9.66 -2.94
C PHE A 212 13.11 -9.99 -4.28
N SER A 213 12.31 -10.07 -5.34
CA SER A 213 12.81 -10.31 -6.70
C SER A 213 13.24 -9.01 -7.38
N TYR A 214 12.52 -7.91 -7.15
CA TYR A 214 12.78 -6.65 -7.82
C TYR A 214 12.34 -5.44 -6.98
N ALA A 215 13.14 -4.37 -6.99
CA ALA A 215 12.81 -3.10 -6.35
C ALA A 215 12.72 -2.03 -7.44
N THR A 216 11.64 -1.26 -7.39
CA THR A 216 11.31 -0.19 -8.33
C THR A 216 10.79 1.03 -7.59
N ASP A 217 10.46 2.09 -8.33
CA ASP A 217 9.78 3.25 -7.78
C ASP A 217 8.26 3.07 -7.66
N LEU A 218 7.65 3.96 -6.87
CA LEU A 218 6.21 4.03 -6.68
C LEU A 218 5.46 4.22 -8.00
N PHE A 219 5.97 5.05 -8.92
CA PHE A 219 5.33 5.29 -10.21
C PHE A 219 5.16 4.00 -11.03
N SER A 220 6.17 3.13 -10.98
CA SER A 220 6.18 1.83 -11.66
C SER A 220 5.19 0.86 -11.02
N ALA A 221 5.12 0.81 -9.68
CA ALA A 221 4.13 -0.02 -8.98
C ALA A 221 2.69 0.35 -9.35
N PHE A 222 2.37 1.65 -9.39
CA PHE A 222 1.05 2.13 -9.82
C PHE A 222 0.80 1.91 -11.32
N THR A 223 1.84 2.08 -12.15
CA THR A 223 1.73 1.76 -13.58
C THR A 223 1.38 0.30 -13.82
N MET A 224 1.93 -0.64 -13.03
CA MET A 224 1.53 -2.04 -13.10
C MET A 224 0.04 -2.23 -12.78
N THR A 225 -0.48 -1.54 -11.76
CA THR A 225 -1.91 -1.53 -11.43
C THR A 225 -2.75 -1.01 -12.59
N TYR A 226 -2.43 0.17 -13.13
CA TYR A 226 -3.19 0.77 -14.24
C TYR A 226 -3.17 -0.09 -15.52
N ARG A 227 -2.12 -0.90 -15.70
CA ARG A 227 -1.99 -1.84 -16.81
C ARG A 227 -2.70 -3.18 -16.58
N GLY A 228 -3.36 -3.36 -15.43
CA GLY A 228 -4.14 -4.56 -15.11
C GLY A 228 -3.32 -5.75 -14.61
N PHE A 229 -2.06 -5.53 -14.18
CA PHE A 229 -1.22 -6.60 -13.64
C PHE A 229 -1.52 -6.96 -12.18
N VAL A 230 -2.29 -6.14 -11.46
CA VAL A 230 -2.64 -6.42 -10.05
C VAL A 230 -3.95 -7.21 -10.01
N ASP A 231 -3.85 -8.46 -9.58
CA ASP A 231 -5.01 -9.36 -9.48
C ASP A 231 -5.84 -9.04 -8.24
N VAL A 232 -5.18 -8.92 -7.08
CA VAL A 232 -5.87 -8.62 -5.81
C VAL A 232 -5.14 -7.53 -5.03
N CYS A 233 -5.92 -6.61 -4.47
CA CYS A 233 -5.42 -5.61 -3.54
C CYS A 233 -6.13 -5.71 -2.19
N PHE A 234 -5.40 -5.49 -1.10
CA PHE A 234 -5.96 -5.40 0.25
C PHE A 234 -5.96 -3.95 0.74
N LEU A 235 -7.12 -3.44 1.14
CA LEU A 235 -7.29 -2.07 1.63
C LEU A 235 -7.92 -2.02 3.02
N GLY A 236 -7.53 -1.00 3.78
CA GLY A 236 -8.16 -0.65 5.06
C GLY A 236 -9.34 0.29 4.85
N VAL A 237 -10.32 0.22 5.76
CA VAL A 237 -11.56 0.99 5.68
C VAL A 237 -11.74 1.86 6.93
N GLY A 238 -12.04 3.15 6.72
CA GLY A 238 -12.46 4.08 7.78
C GLY A 238 -13.99 4.14 7.88
N GLN A 239 -14.65 4.51 6.78
CA GLN A 239 -16.10 4.32 6.62
C GLN A 239 -16.39 3.63 5.29
N ILE A 240 -17.52 2.93 5.23
CA ILE A 240 -17.99 2.22 4.04
C ILE A 240 -19.51 2.33 3.88
N ASP A 241 -19.96 2.47 2.64
CA ASP A 241 -21.38 2.42 2.30
C ASP A 241 -21.81 1.06 1.72
N LYS A 242 -23.11 0.92 1.42
CA LYS A 242 -23.70 -0.32 0.91
C LYS A 242 -23.14 -0.81 -0.43
N TYR A 243 -22.42 0.01 -1.17
CA TYR A 243 -21.81 -0.35 -2.46
C TYR A 243 -20.29 -0.45 -2.39
N GLY A 244 -19.72 -0.42 -1.19
CA GLY A 244 -18.29 -0.58 -0.98
C GLY A 244 -17.46 0.64 -1.36
N ASN A 245 -18.08 1.82 -1.48
CA ASN A 245 -17.32 3.06 -1.56
C ASN A 245 -16.69 3.34 -0.19
N LEU A 246 -15.49 3.93 -0.18
CA LEU A 246 -14.71 4.09 1.04
C LEU A 246 -14.45 5.55 1.38
N ASN A 247 -14.40 5.84 2.68
CA ASN A 247 -13.82 7.06 3.21
C ASN A 247 -12.65 6.74 4.13
N THR A 248 -11.48 7.27 3.81
CA THR A 248 -10.28 7.23 4.66
C THR A 248 -9.63 8.61 4.78
N THR A 249 -10.37 9.67 4.41
CA THR A 249 -9.83 11.03 4.28
C THR A 249 -10.28 11.96 5.40
N CYS A 250 -11.59 12.09 5.63
CA CYS A 250 -12.09 12.98 6.68
C CYS A 250 -13.54 12.68 7.07
N ILE A 251 -13.89 13.02 8.31
CA ILE A 251 -15.27 13.08 8.80
C ILE A 251 -15.67 14.55 8.91
N GLY A 252 -16.89 14.88 8.46
CA GLY A 252 -17.43 16.22 8.30
C GLY A 252 -17.02 16.89 6.99
N ASP A 253 -17.18 18.22 6.95
CA ASP A 253 -16.80 19.04 5.79
C ASP A 253 -15.31 18.87 5.43
N TYR A 254 -15.00 18.66 4.15
CA TYR A 254 -13.62 18.40 3.72
C TYR A 254 -12.65 19.54 4.03
N TYR A 255 -13.10 20.79 3.90
CA TYR A 255 -12.26 21.97 4.12
C TYR A 255 -12.15 22.34 5.60
N LYS A 256 -13.08 21.88 6.44
CA LYS A 256 -13.10 22.05 7.90
C LYS A 256 -13.52 20.73 8.59
N PRO A 257 -12.67 19.69 8.52
CA PRO A 257 -13.06 18.37 8.99
C PRO A 257 -13.17 18.34 10.51
N THR A 258 -14.20 17.66 11.00
CA THR A 258 -14.34 17.34 12.44
C THR A 258 -13.22 16.38 12.86
N LEU A 259 -12.90 15.41 11.99
CA LEU A 259 -11.79 14.48 12.17
C LEU A 259 -11.06 14.28 10.84
N ARG A 260 -9.74 14.47 10.86
CA ARG A 260 -8.88 14.12 9.73
C ARG A 260 -8.39 12.68 9.87
N LEU A 261 -8.63 11.88 8.85
CA LEU A 261 -8.12 10.51 8.76
C LEU A 261 -6.77 10.50 8.01
N PRO A 262 -6.01 9.38 8.02
CA PRO A 262 -4.68 9.31 7.41
C PRO A 262 -4.63 9.68 5.92
N GLY A 263 -5.74 9.55 5.19
CA GLY A 263 -5.87 9.92 3.79
C GLY A 263 -5.99 8.71 2.84
N PRO A 264 -6.00 8.97 1.52
CA PRO A 264 -6.15 7.92 0.51
C PRO A 264 -4.93 6.99 0.41
N GLY A 265 -3.72 7.51 0.57
CA GLY A 265 -2.53 6.81 0.06
C GLY A 265 -2.74 6.43 -1.41
N GLY A 266 -2.40 5.20 -1.80
CA GLY A 266 -2.76 4.61 -3.09
C GLY A 266 -4.15 3.97 -3.19
N ALA A 267 -4.96 3.98 -2.13
CA ALA A 267 -6.18 3.17 -2.04
C ALA A 267 -7.20 3.48 -3.16
N ALA A 268 -7.30 4.75 -3.57
CA ALA A 268 -8.20 5.17 -4.64
C ALA A 268 -7.82 4.52 -5.97
N ASP A 269 -6.53 4.45 -6.30
CA ASP A 269 -6.03 3.83 -7.53
C ASP A 269 -6.16 2.32 -7.48
N PHE A 270 -5.81 1.69 -6.35
CA PHE A 270 -5.86 0.23 -6.26
C PHE A 270 -7.29 -0.31 -6.34
N ILE A 271 -8.26 0.30 -5.65
CA ILE A 271 -9.66 -0.16 -5.78
C ILE A 271 -10.22 0.11 -7.19
N SER A 272 -9.67 1.10 -7.90
CA SER A 272 -10.12 1.49 -9.23
C SER A 272 -9.63 0.53 -10.30
N TYR A 273 -8.40 0.01 -10.17
CA TYR A 273 -7.71 -0.68 -11.27
C TYR A 273 -7.24 -2.11 -10.98
N ALA A 274 -7.19 -2.55 -9.71
CA ALA A 274 -6.97 -3.97 -9.42
C ALA A 274 -8.17 -4.81 -9.88
N GLN A 275 -7.95 -6.07 -10.29
CA GLN A 275 -9.06 -6.92 -10.75
C GLN A 275 -10.07 -7.19 -9.63
N ARG A 276 -9.62 -7.36 -8.38
CA ARG A 276 -10.48 -7.38 -7.20
C ARG A 276 -9.83 -6.75 -5.99
N THR A 277 -10.65 -6.29 -5.05
CA THR A 277 -10.18 -5.73 -3.79
C THR A 277 -10.79 -6.45 -2.59
N VAL A 278 -9.95 -6.77 -1.60
CA VAL A 278 -10.33 -7.28 -0.29
C VAL A 278 -10.23 -6.14 0.72
N LEU A 279 -11.35 -5.82 1.34
CA LEU A 279 -11.47 -4.72 2.30
C LEU A 279 -11.37 -5.24 3.73
N THR A 280 -10.72 -4.48 4.60
CA THR A 280 -10.51 -4.85 6.01
C THR A 280 -10.91 -3.70 6.93
N MET A 281 -11.85 -3.94 7.84
CA MET A 281 -12.41 -2.93 8.74
C MET A 281 -12.39 -3.42 10.19
N LEU A 282 -11.37 -3.02 10.96
CA LEU A 282 -11.20 -3.44 12.36
C LEU A 282 -11.82 -2.47 13.39
N GLY A 283 -12.03 -1.20 13.02
CA GLY A 283 -12.55 -0.16 13.91
C GLY A 283 -13.17 1.01 13.16
N GLY A 284 -13.76 0.75 11.99
CA GLY A 284 -14.45 1.72 11.15
C GLY A 284 -15.97 1.61 11.25
N GLU A 285 -16.68 2.38 10.42
CA GLU A 285 -18.13 2.53 10.49
C GLU A 285 -18.83 2.23 9.16
N PHE A 286 -20.02 1.64 9.25
CA PHE A 286 -20.95 1.59 8.13
C PHE A 286 -21.77 2.88 8.10
N VAL A 287 -21.91 3.51 6.93
CA VAL A 287 -22.66 4.76 6.77
C VAL A 287 -23.58 4.71 5.56
N GLU A 288 -24.77 5.29 5.69
CA GLU A 288 -25.77 5.31 4.62
C GLU A 288 -25.24 6.07 3.39
N LYS A 289 -24.49 7.15 3.64
CA LYS A 289 -23.81 7.94 2.63
C LYS A 289 -22.49 8.49 3.19
N LEU A 290 -21.44 8.42 2.39
CA LEU A 290 -20.13 8.98 2.74
C LEU A 290 -20.17 10.52 2.61
N GLU A 291 -19.67 11.21 3.63
CA GLU A 291 -19.41 12.66 3.56
C GLU A 291 -18.28 12.98 2.58
N TYR A 292 -17.31 12.07 2.45
CA TYR A 292 -16.24 12.16 1.46
C TYR A 292 -15.92 10.78 0.87
N ARG A 293 -16.08 10.63 -0.45
CA ARG A 293 -15.70 9.40 -1.15
C ARG A 293 -14.23 9.46 -1.54
N THR A 294 -13.41 8.77 -0.76
CA THR A 294 -11.97 8.65 -1.03
C THR A 294 -11.69 7.66 -2.14
N SER A 295 -12.31 6.48 -2.06
CA SER A 295 -12.05 5.38 -2.98
C SER A 295 -13.37 4.86 -3.57
N PRO A 296 -13.49 4.74 -4.92
CA PRO A 296 -14.73 4.32 -5.56
C PRO A 296 -14.91 2.80 -5.50
N GLY A 297 -15.96 2.35 -4.82
CA GLY A 297 -16.46 0.99 -4.87
C GLY A 297 -17.33 0.78 -6.11
N TYR A 298 -18.53 0.23 -5.95
CA TYR A 298 -19.50 0.09 -7.03
C TYR A 298 -20.34 1.35 -7.29
N LEU A 299 -19.91 2.52 -6.80
CA LEU A 299 -20.59 3.80 -6.98
C LEU A 299 -22.04 3.75 -6.47
N GLU A 300 -23.02 3.68 -7.37
CA GLU A 300 -24.45 3.67 -7.04
C GLU A 300 -25.05 2.24 -7.11
N GLY A 301 -24.21 1.21 -7.27
CA GLY A 301 -24.62 -0.17 -7.44
C GLY A 301 -24.90 -0.54 -8.91
N GLY A 302 -25.37 -1.77 -9.13
CA GLY A 302 -25.72 -2.27 -10.46
C GLY A 302 -24.57 -2.18 -11.47
N ASP A 303 -24.87 -1.61 -12.64
CA ASP A 303 -23.92 -1.36 -13.73
C ASP A 303 -23.28 0.05 -13.68
N SER A 304 -23.51 0.82 -12.61
CA SER A 304 -23.08 2.23 -12.54
C SER A 304 -21.57 2.41 -12.68
N ARG A 305 -20.77 1.53 -12.07
CA ARG A 305 -19.31 1.50 -12.22
C ARG A 305 -18.91 1.25 -13.68
N GLU A 306 -19.55 0.28 -14.35
CA GLU A 306 -19.25 -0.08 -15.74
C GLU A 306 -19.63 1.01 -16.73
N LYS A 307 -20.79 1.66 -16.51
CA LYS A 307 -21.29 2.77 -17.33
C LYS A 307 -20.34 3.97 -17.38
N THR A 308 -19.48 4.16 -16.38
CA THR A 308 -18.49 5.24 -16.40
C THR A 308 -17.44 5.07 -17.51
N GLY A 309 -17.14 3.82 -17.90
CA GLY A 309 -16.02 3.50 -18.79
C GLY A 309 -14.63 3.81 -18.20
N LEU A 310 -14.52 4.15 -16.91
CA LEU A 310 -13.26 4.55 -16.28
C LEU A 310 -12.49 3.40 -15.64
N PHE A 311 -13.16 2.30 -15.32
CA PHE A 311 -12.60 1.18 -14.56
C PHE A 311 -12.53 -0.09 -15.42
N PRO A 312 -11.59 -1.02 -15.15
CA PRO A 312 -11.59 -2.32 -15.78
C PRO A 312 -12.92 -3.05 -15.55
N LYS A 313 -13.45 -3.69 -16.60
CA LYS A 313 -14.71 -4.45 -16.53
C LYS A 313 -14.58 -5.61 -15.54
N GLY A 314 -15.65 -5.86 -14.78
CA GLY A 314 -15.66 -6.91 -13.75
C GLY A 314 -14.77 -6.62 -12.53
N SER A 315 -14.16 -5.43 -12.43
CA SER A 315 -13.36 -5.04 -11.28
C SER A 315 -14.18 -4.42 -10.16
N GLY A 316 -13.66 -4.49 -8.93
CA GLY A 316 -14.24 -3.82 -7.77
C GLY A 316 -13.96 -4.54 -6.45
N PRO A 317 -14.59 -4.07 -5.36
CA PRO A 317 -14.50 -4.77 -4.09
C PRO A 317 -15.20 -6.13 -4.17
N SER A 318 -14.55 -7.14 -3.60
CA SER A 318 -14.97 -8.54 -3.65
C SER A 318 -15.24 -9.13 -2.27
N MET A 319 -14.68 -8.52 -1.22
CA MET A 319 -14.87 -8.91 0.15
C MET A 319 -14.75 -7.69 1.06
N LEU A 320 -15.52 -7.69 2.15
CA LEU A 320 -15.23 -6.91 3.34
C LEU A 320 -15.12 -7.84 4.54
N LEU A 321 -13.96 -7.83 5.20
CA LEU A 321 -13.74 -8.47 6.48
C LEU A 321 -13.93 -7.46 7.61
N THR A 322 -14.74 -7.81 8.60
CA THR A 322 -14.88 -7.03 9.84
C THR A 322 -14.53 -7.88 11.05
N THR A 323 -14.61 -7.31 12.25
CA THR A 323 -14.49 -8.08 13.51
C THR A 323 -15.70 -8.97 13.81
N LYS A 324 -16.78 -8.86 13.01
CA LYS A 324 -18.04 -9.57 13.22
C LYS A 324 -18.37 -10.61 12.15
N GLY A 325 -17.85 -10.46 10.93
CA GLY A 325 -18.08 -11.42 9.85
C GLY A 325 -17.41 -11.05 8.54
N VAL A 326 -17.73 -11.85 7.52
CA VAL A 326 -17.31 -11.65 6.13
C VAL A 326 -18.51 -11.25 5.30
N PHE A 327 -18.35 -10.15 4.57
CA PHE A 327 -19.34 -9.64 3.64
C PHE A 327 -18.82 -9.78 2.20
N ARG A 328 -19.76 -9.95 1.28
CA ARG A 328 -19.52 -10.02 -0.16
C ARG A 328 -20.43 -9.02 -0.87
N PHE A 329 -20.26 -8.90 -2.18
CA PHE A 329 -21.05 -8.00 -3.00
C PHE A 329 -21.89 -8.83 -3.97
N ASP A 330 -23.18 -8.55 -4.00
CA ASP A 330 -24.11 -9.23 -4.90
C ASP A 330 -23.70 -9.01 -6.37
N PRO A 331 -23.69 -10.05 -7.23
CA PRO A 331 -23.14 -9.93 -8.58
C PRO A 331 -23.95 -9.00 -9.48
N GLU A 332 -25.24 -8.81 -9.24
CA GLU A 332 -26.11 -7.97 -10.07
C GLU A 332 -26.29 -6.58 -9.48
N THR A 333 -26.76 -6.49 -8.25
CA THR A 333 -27.06 -5.23 -7.56
C THR A 333 -25.80 -4.55 -7.02
N LYS A 334 -24.70 -5.30 -6.85
CA LYS A 334 -23.44 -4.84 -6.23
C LYS A 334 -23.58 -4.36 -4.79
N GLU A 335 -24.69 -4.70 -4.15
CA GLU A 335 -24.94 -4.36 -2.75
C GLU A 335 -24.18 -5.32 -1.83
N LEU A 336 -23.65 -4.79 -0.75
CA LEU A 336 -22.97 -5.54 0.30
C LEU A 336 -23.98 -6.45 1.03
N TYR A 337 -23.63 -7.72 1.20
CA TYR A 337 -24.42 -8.70 1.97
C TYR A 337 -23.54 -9.51 2.92
N LEU A 338 -24.13 -9.97 4.03
CA LEU A 338 -23.45 -10.84 5.00
C LEU A 338 -23.34 -12.26 4.44
N ALA A 339 -22.11 -12.71 4.18
CA ALA A 339 -21.82 -14.02 3.62
C ALA A 339 -21.40 -15.05 4.69
N GLN A 340 -20.63 -14.62 5.69
CA GLN A 340 -20.22 -15.47 6.80
C GLN A 340 -20.25 -14.70 8.12
N ILE A 341 -20.50 -15.41 9.22
CA ILE A 341 -20.53 -14.84 10.56
C ILE A 341 -19.42 -15.42 11.44
N HIS A 342 -18.75 -14.59 12.25
CA HIS A 342 -17.71 -15.11 13.14
C HIS A 342 -18.31 -15.86 14.34
N PRO A 343 -17.55 -16.82 14.93
CA PRO A 343 -17.98 -17.52 16.14
C PRO A 343 -18.41 -16.60 17.27
N GLY A 344 -19.59 -16.89 17.84
CA GLY A 344 -20.17 -16.12 18.94
C GLY A 344 -20.87 -14.81 18.54
N VAL A 345 -20.93 -14.47 17.26
CA VAL A 345 -21.64 -13.29 16.75
C VAL A 345 -23.04 -13.71 16.25
N THR A 346 -24.03 -12.84 16.42
CA THR A 346 -25.38 -13.03 15.86
C THR A 346 -25.68 -12.01 14.76
N VAL A 347 -26.62 -12.32 13.87
CA VAL A 347 -27.01 -11.43 12.76
C VAL A 347 -27.57 -10.12 13.30
N GLU A 348 -28.35 -10.16 14.38
CA GLU A 348 -28.94 -8.98 15.03
C GLU A 348 -27.85 -8.04 15.54
N ASN A 349 -26.75 -8.58 16.08
CA ASN A 349 -25.62 -7.79 16.54
C ASN A 349 -24.85 -7.12 15.39
N ILE A 350 -24.91 -7.67 14.18
CA ILE A 350 -24.33 -7.06 12.98
C ILE A 350 -25.26 -5.97 12.44
N LYS A 351 -26.58 -6.25 12.37
CA LYS A 351 -27.58 -5.29 11.89
C LYS A 351 -27.61 -3.99 12.70
N LYS A 352 -27.25 -4.03 13.99
CA LYS A 352 -27.13 -2.82 14.84
C LYS A 352 -26.09 -1.81 14.34
N ASP A 353 -25.03 -2.27 13.66
CA ASP A 353 -23.96 -1.38 13.18
C ASP A 353 -24.26 -0.81 11.80
N ILE A 354 -25.26 -1.35 11.08
CA ILE A 354 -25.47 -1.09 9.67
C ILE A 354 -26.74 -0.25 9.50
N PRO A 355 -26.64 0.98 8.97
CA PRO A 355 -27.75 1.93 8.94
C PRO A 355 -28.73 1.70 7.77
N TRP A 356 -28.67 0.54 7.09
CA TRP A 356 -29.60 0.14 6.04
C TRP A 356 -30.07 -1.30 6.27
N ASP A 357 -31.04 -1.77 5.49
CA ASP A 357 -31.51 -3.15 5.58
C ASP A 357 -30.46 -4.12 5.03
N LEU A 358 -29.64 -4.68 5.93
CA LEU A 358 -28.59 -5.62 5.56
C LEU A 358 -29.19 -6.91 4.98
N LYS A 359 -28.84 -7.20 3.73
CA LYS A 359 -29.02 -8.49 3.09
C LYS A 359 -28.14 -9.56 3.74
N VAL A 360 -28.70 -10.74 3.95
CA VAL A 360 -28.01 -11.90 4.53
C VAL A 360 -28.08 -13.05 3.54
N SER A 361 -26.95 -13.73 3.34
CA SER A 361 -26.89 -14.90 2.47
C SER A 361 -27.89 -15.97 2.92
N PRO A 362 -28.66 -16.59 2.00
CA PRO A 362 -29.49 -17.75 2.35
C PRO A 362 -28.63 -18.95 2.79
N GLU A 363 -27.37 -18.99 2.34
CA GLU A 363 -26.36 -19.96 2.72
C GLU A 363 -25.41 -19.37 3.77
N LEU A 364 -25.90 -18.56 4.71
CA LEU A 364 -25.06 -18.00 5.77
C LEU A 364 -24.43 -19.14 6.59
N PHE A 365 -23.10 -19.17 6.64
CA PHE A 365 -22.36 -20.10 7.47
C PHE A 365 -21.38 -19.38 8.41
N GLN A 366 -20.95 -20.10 9.44
CA GLN A 366 -19.96 -19.58 10.37
C GLN A 366 -18.56 -19.66 9.76
N THR A 367 -17.72 -18.63 9.95
CA THR A 367 -16.34 -18.66 9.46
C THR A 367 -15.58 -19.85 10.04
N GLU A 368 -14.84 -20.54 9.18
CA GLU A 368 -14.12 -21.76 9.54
C GLU A 368 -13.12 -21.52 10.68
N ALA A 369 -13.08 -22.46 11.62
CA ALA A 369 -12.10 -22.43 12.68
C ALA A 369 -10.67 -22.62 12.13
N PRO A 370 -9.68 -21.82 12.58
CA PRO A 370 -8.28 -22.02 12.28
C PRO A 370 -7.76 -23.41 12.64
N THR A 371 -6.92 -23.97 11.78
CA THR A 371 -6.14 -25.18 12.07
C THR A 371 -4.94 -24.85 12.96
N ASP A 372 -4.44 -25.85 13.71
CA ASP A 372 -3.25 -25.69 14.56
C ASP A 372 -2.03 -25.16 13.80
N ARG A 373 -1.88 -25.55 12.52
CA ARG A 373 -0.78 -25.12 11.66
C ARG A 373 -0.88 -23.64 11.29
N GLU A 374 -2.10 -23.15 11.03
CA GLU A 374 -2.35 -21.75 10.71
C GLU A 374 -2.11 -20.87 11.95
N ILE A 375 -2.63 -21.29 13.10
CA ILE A 375 -2.41 -20.61 14.39
C ILE A 375 -0.91 -20.50 14.70
N ASP A 376 -0.16 -21.59 14.54
CA ASP A 376 1.29 -21.59 14.80
C ASP A 376 2.05 -20.66 13.86
N PHE A 377 1.62 -20.55 12.60
CA PHE A 377 2.23 -19.60 11.67
C PHE A 377 2.04 -18.17 12.16
N VAL A 378 0.81 -17.77 12.48
CA VAL A 378 0.50 -16.40 12.92
C VAL A 378 1.24 -16.06 14.21
N ARG A 379 1.29 -16.97 15.18
CA ARG A 379 2.03 -16.77 16.45
C ARG A 379 3.53 -16.63 16.27
N HIS A 380 4.10 -17.35 15.32
CA HIS A 380 5.53 -17.28 15.06
C HIS A 380 5.89 -16.01 14.28
N PHE A 381 5.15 -15.73 13.21
CA PHE A 381 5.44 -14.62 12.31
C PHE A 381 5.03 -13.28 12.94
N ALA A 382 3.80 -13.18 13.44
CA ALA A 382 3.22 -11.97 14.02
C ALA A 382 2.79 -12.18 15.50
N PRO A 383 3.73 -12.42 16.42
CA PRO A 383 3.41 -12.69 17.83
C PRO A 383 2.60 -11.55 18.47
N ALA A 384 2.89 -10.30 18.13
CA ALA A 384 2.15 -9.14 18.64
C ALA A 384 0.68 -9.11 18.17
N ALA A 385 0.39 -9.58 16.94
CA ALA A 385 -0.98 -9.65 16.43
C ALA A 385 -1.79 -10.77 17.11
N SER A 386 -1.10 -11.85 17.50
CA SER A 386 -1.67 -13.03 18.16
C SER A 386 -2.01 -12.82 19.64
N MET A 387 -1.42 -11.78 20.27
CA MET A 387 -1.60 -11.55 21.70
C MET A 387 -3.03 -11.12 22.07
N GLY A 388 -3.84 -10.65 21.12
CA GLY A 388 -5.21 -10.17 21.36
C GLY A 388 -5.23 -8.98 22.32
N ARG A 389 -5.66 -7.80 21.87
CA ARG A 389 -5.97 -6.73 22.82
C ARG A 389 -7.38 -6.85 23.31
#